data_AF-A0A6J7UZE9-F1
#
_entry.id   AF-A0A6J7UZE9-F1
#
_cell.length_a   1.000
_cell.length_b   1.000
_cell.length_c   1.000
_cell.angle_alpha   90.00
_cell.angle_beta   90.00
_cell.angle_gamma   90.00
#
_symmetry.space_group_name_H-M   'P 1'
#
loop_
_entity.id
_entity.type
_entity.pdbx_description
1 polymer ?
#
loop_
_entity_poly.entity_id
_entity_poly.type
_entity_poly.pdbx_seq_one_letter_code
_entity_poly.pdbx_strand_id
1 'polypeptide(L)'
;MKNRSDYIDSPTPCVLTDRATGVVVCSAAGDALGAGYEFGSAFGEEIPVLMDGGGSFGWAPGEWTDDTQLALVILQALFEGDPLPDGYDPDGYLIASIEQGFRDWFSSGPADVGIQTSAVLSGVHPLAERAVSYCKNIFPVPAGNGSLMRTGPIALAYPENPEAIAALATSVSELTHAAADCVDACVLWSVAIDHTLHNAPGSATPWDWAEPLLDAVEYLPTAERQQRWVHLIEEATTATPRDFTNNGWVVHAFQAALAAICSTPVPDAPCHGLHMQLVLEKVVRAGGDTDTVAAIAGALLGARWGVTALPFQWRRKLHGHRVYNEEVRHCADLERLARGVYMSGDPTNPWPDRETWVPYYERTFGDQPYRLEISGIEFGNVFALAGALADGADAVVSLCRMGTDEVPLGVEHHVLGFIDSNEADNPNLPLLLAELVEGLDQYLLEDRKVFVHCVAAANRTPTSAASWMVHLQELEAKDALVSAGEQLGTWQYGPKAFQAAAVMALEQHELGEGGSI
;
A
#
# COMPACT_ATOMS: atom_id res chain seq x y z
N MET A 1 -14.73 -0.28 32.53
CA MET A 1 -15.72 -1.11 31.79
C MET A 1 -16.09 -0.33 30.55
N LYS A 2 -15.42 -0.59 29.42
CA LYS A 2 -15.75 0.03 28.12
C LYS A 2 -17.13 -0.47 27.68
N ASN A 3 -17.98 0.42 27.18
CA ASN A 3 -19.37 0.10 26.86
C ASN A 3 -19.44 -0.75 25.59
N ARG A 4 -20.47 -1.59 25.46
CA ARG A 4 -20.72 -2.39 24.23
C ARG A 4 -20.92 -1.54 22.95
N SER A 5 -21.10 -0.22 23.08
CA SER A 5 -21.16 0.71 21.95
C SER A 5 -19.79 1.04 21.35
N ASP A 6 -18.71 0.89 22.12
CA ASP A 6 -17.35 1.26 21.68
C ASP A 6 -16.74 0.22 20.73
N TYR A 7 -17.41 -0.94 20.56
CA TYR A 7 -16.96 -2.05 19.71
C TYR A 7 -17.53 -2.00 18.28
N ILE A 8 -18.38 -1.02 17.95
CA ILE A 8 -19.07 -1.00 16.65
C ILE A 8 -18.21 -0.34 15.55
N ASP A 9 -17.19 0.46 15.92
CA ASP A 9 -16.37 1.22 14.96
C ASP A 9 -14.88 0.83 14.90
N SER A 10 -14.42 -0.12 15.72
CA SER A 10 -13.02 -0.56 15.65
C SER A 10 -12.78 -1.45 14.41
N PRO A 11 -11.66 -1.27 13.69
CA PRO A 11 -11.33 -2.09 12.53
C PRO A 11 -11.19 -3.57 12.91
N THR A 12 -11.64 -4.46 12.04
CA THR A 12 -11.46 -5.90 12.23
C THR A 12 -10.00 -6.30 11.99
N PRO A 13 -9.53 -7.48 12.46
CA PRO A 13 -8.19 -7.96 12.14
C PRO A 13 -7.89 -8.04 10.64
N CYS A 14 -8.88 -8.34 9.81
CA CYS A 14 -8.73 -8.35 8.36
C CYS A 14 -8.45 -6.94 7.82
N VAL A 15 -9.22 -5.95 8.29
CA VAL A 15 -9.03 -4.53 7.93
C VAL A 15 -7.68 -4.01 8.41
N LEU A 16 -7.27 -4.34 9.63
CA LEU A 16 -5.96 -3.97 10.18
C LEU A 16 -4.82 -4.51 9.31
N THR A 17 -4.90 -5.77 8.89
CA THR A 17 -3.88 -6.37 8.02
C THR A 17 -3.90 -5.73 6.62
N ASP A 18 -5.07 -5.39 6.09
CA ASP A 18 -5.21 -4.69 4.80
C ASP A 18 -4.61 -3.28 4.85
N ARG A 19 -4.84 -2.55 5.94
CA ARG A 19 -4.26 -1.23 6.24
C ARG A 19 -2.75 -1.31 6.40
N ALA A 20 -2.24 -2.24 7.20
CA ALA A 20 -0.81 -2.47 7.36
C ALA A 20 -0.11 -2.74 6.03
N THR A 21 -0.74 -3.57 5.19
CA THR A 21 -0.25 -3.83 3.83
C THR A 21 -0.28 -2.56 2.97
N GLY A 22 -1.36 -1.80 3.06
CA GLY A 22 -1.53 -0.52 2.36
C GLY A 22 -0.48 0.51 2.72
N VAL A 23 -0.02 0.59 3.97
CA VAL A 23 1.05 1.53 4.39
C VAL A 23 2.29 1.41 3.51
N VAL A 24 2.66 0.20 3.14
CA VAL A 24 3.85 -0.07 2.31
C VAL A 24 3.50 0.01 0.82
N VAL A 25 2.48 -0.72 0.38
CA VAL A 25 2.17 -0.86 -1.05
C VAL A 25 1.66 0.46 -1.65
N CYS A 26 0.82 1.21 -0.93
CA CYS A 26 0.30 2.47 -1.43
C CYS A 26 1.36 3.58 -1.40
N SER A 27 2.36 3.49 -0.51
CA SER A 27 3.56 4.35 -0.56
C SER A 27 4.38 4.05 -1.82
N ALA A 28 4.65 2.77 -2.12
CA ALA A 28 5.34 2.36 -3.34
C ALA A 28 4.58 2.73 -4.63
N ALA A 29 3.24 2.65 -4.60
CA ALA A 29 2.39 3.13 -5.68
C ALA A 29 2.51 4.64 -5.89
N GLY A 30 2.54 5.42 -4.81
CA GLY A 30 2.74 6.86 -4.87
C GLY A 30 4.07 7.23 -5.49
N ASP A 31 5.15 6.59 -5.02
CA ASP A 31 6.51 6.70 -5.58
C ASP A 31 6.51 6.44 -7.09
N ALA A 32 6.12 5.23 -7.51
CA ALA A 32 6.14 4.84 -8.93
C ALA A 32 5.20 5.68 -9.82
N LEU A 33 4.10 6.21 -9.27
CA LEU A 33 3.21 7.13 -9.99
C LEU A 33 3.86 8.51 -10.18
N GLY A 34 4.56 9.00 -9.17
CA GLY A 34 5.19 10.33 -9.17
C GLY A 34 6.52 10.39 -9.92
N ALA A 35 7.25 9.27 -10.04
CA ALA A 35 8.61 9.21 -10.58
C ALA A 35 8.75 9.78 -12.01
N GLY A 36 7.72 9.58 -12.85
CA GLY A 36 7.71 10.10 -14.22
C GLY A 36 7.54 11.61 -14.34
N TYR A 37 7.05 12.26 -13.28
CA TYR A 37 6.64 13.66 -13.23
C TYR A 37 7.56 14.55 -12.39
N GLU A 38 8.55 13.93 -11.73
CA GLU A 38 9.48 14.58 -10.82
C GLU A 38 10.18 15.78 -11.49
N PHE A 39 10.31 16.88 -10.74
CA PHE A 39 10.81 18.19 -11.17
C PHE A 39 9.98 18.90 -12.25
N GLY A 40 8.82 18.34 -12.59
CA GLY A 40 7.84 18.95 -13.49
C GLY A 40 7.12 20.14 -12.86
N SER A 41 6.56 20.99 -13.72
CA SER A 41 5.62 22.03 -13.30
C SER A 41 4.24 21.44 -12.99
N ALA A 42 3.52 22.06 -12.06
CA ALA A 42 2.10 21.76 -11.84
C ALA A 42 1.29 21.76 -13.15
N PHE A 43 0.33 20.84 -13.26
CA PHE A 43 -0.50 20.68 -14.46
C PHE A 43 -1.97 20.42 -14.11
N GLY A 44 -2.87 20.69 -15.06
CA GLY A 44 -4.31 20.68 -14.82
C GLY A 44 -4.94 19.29 -14.82
N GLU A 45 -6.24 19.24 -14.53
CA GLU A 45 -7.04 18.00 -14.47
C GLU A 45 -7.28 17.40 -15.86
N GLU A 46 -7.11 18.18 -16.93
CA GLU A 46 -7.30 17.75 -18.32
C GLU A 46 -6.25 16.75 -18.82
N ILE A 47 -5.13 16.60 -18.10
CA ILE A 47 -4.06 15.67 -18.45
C ILE A 47 -4.20 14.44 -17.56
N PRO A 48 -4.34 13.21 -18.10
CA PRO A 48 -4.39 12.01 -17.27
C PRO A 48 -3.07 11.80 -16.52
N VAL A 49 -3.12 11.38 -15.27
CA VAL A 49 -1.95 10.88 -14.55
C VAL A 49 -1.83 9.40 -14.84
N LEU A 50 -0.67 8.96 -15.32
CA LEU A 50 -0.41 7.59 -15.72
C LEU A 50 0.86 7.09 -15.05
N MET A 51 0.81 5.86 -14.56
CA MET A 51 2.00 5.14 -14.08
C MET A 51 2.77 4.56 -15.28
N ASP A 52 3.38 5.45 -16.07
CA ASP A 52 4.08 5.13 -17.33
C ASP A 52 5.61 5.29 -17.23
N GLY A 53 6.12 5.61 -16.04
CA GLY A 53 7.55 5.81 -15.82
C GLY A 53 8.08 7.06 -16.55
N GLY A 54 9.31 6.99 -17.04
CA GLY A 54 9.99 8.12 -17.69
C GLY A 54 10.81 8.95 -16.70
N GLY A 55 10.55 10.25 -16.63
CA GLY A 55 11.32 11.16 -15.79
C GLY A 55 12.79 11.32 -16.22
N SER A 56 13.60 11.97 -15.36
CA SER A 56 15.01 12.27 -15.65
C SER A 56 15.90 11.03 -15.68
N PHE A 57 15.49 9.96 -15.00
CA PHE A 57 16.23 8.71 -14.85
C PHE A 57 15.77 7.59 -15.81
N GLY A 58 14.66 7.80 -16.54
CA GLY A 58 14.17 6.84 -17.52
C GLY A 58 13.54 5.59 -16.91
N TRP A 59 12.81 5.77 -15.81
CA TRP A 59 12.11 4.73 -15.07
C TRP A 59 11.17 3.91 -15.96
N ALA A 60 11.07 2.61 -15.75
CA ALA A 60 10.07 1.78 -16.41
C ALA A 60 8.65 2.07 -15.85
N PRO A 61 7.57 1.78 -16.60
CA PRO A 61 6.20 1.89 -16.09
C PRO A 61 5.99 1.09 -14.80
N GLY A 62 5.71 1.78 -13.69
CA GLY A 62 5.52 1.17 -12.38
C GLY A 62 6.80 0.84 -11.62
N GLU A 63 7.97 1.28 -12.12
CA GLU A 63 9.23 1.19 -11.40
C GLU A 63 9.29 2.23 -10.27
N TRP A 64 9.58 1.78 -9.06
CA TRP A 64 9.75 2.66 -7.89
C TRP A 64 11.21 3.11 -7.69
N THR A 65 11.38 4.22 -6.99
CA THR A 65 12.65 4.97 -6.86
C THR A 65 13.33 4.72 -5.51
N ASP A 66 14.20 5.64 -5.06
CA ASP A 66 14.92 5.50 -3.80
C ASP A 66 14.01 5.56 -2.57
N ASP A 67 12.84 6.20 -2.66
CA ASP A 67 11.80 6.20 -1.62
C ASP A 67 11.43 4.78 -1.21
N THR A 68 10.97 3.96 -2.16
CA THR A 68 10.57 2.57 -1.92
C THR A 68 11.77 1.68 -1.67
N GLN A 69 12.90 1.88 -2.38
CA GLN A 69 14.12 1.08 -2.17
C GLN A 69 14.61 1.19 -0.72
N LEU A 70 14.67 2.40 -0.18
CA LEU A 70 15.11 2.64 1.20
C LEU A 70 14.04 2.23 2.21
N ALA A 71 12.75 2.35 1.91
CA ALA A 71 11.67 1.79 2.73
C ALA A 71 11.78 0.26 2.83
N LEU A 72 12.05 -0.42 1.71
CA LEU A 72 12.26 -1.87 1.66
C LEU A 72 13.47 -2.33 2.47
N VAL A 73 14.53 -1.53 2.56
CA VAL A 73 15.66 -1.83 3.47
C VAL A 73 15.18 -1.90 4.92
N ILE A 74 14.37 -0.92 5.37
CA ILE A 74 13.82 -0.89 6.72
C ILE A 74 12.86 -2.05 6.92
N LEU A 75 11.95 -2.27 5.97
CA LEU A 75 10.95 -3.33 6.05
C LEU A 75 11.57 -4.73 6.09
N GLN A 76 12.62 -4.97 5.31
CA GLN A 76 13.35 -6.25 5.32
C GLN A 76 14.05 -6.47 6.67
N ALA A 77 14.69 -5.45 7.23
CA ALA A 77 15.33 -5.55 8.53
C ALA A 77 14.32 -5.84 9.66
N LEU A 78 13.12 -5.26 9.59
CA LEU A 78 12.01 -5.56 10.51
C LEU A 78 11.49 -6.99 10.32
N PHE A 79 11.38 -7.44 9.07
CA PHE A 79 10.88 -8.77 8.73
C PHE A 79 11.84 -9.90 9.17
N GLU A 80 13.15 -9.67 9.05
CA GLU A 80 14.19 -10.62 9.47
C GLU A 80 14.51 -10.56 10.97
N GLY A 81 14.23 -9.42 11.62
CA GLY A 81 14.46 -9.24 13.04
C GLY A 81 13.52 -10.09 13.89
N ASP A 82 14.01 -10.57 15.04
CA ASP A 82 13.13 -11.14 16.05
C ASP A 82 12.18 -10.03 16.56
N PRO A 83 10.89 -10.32 16.81
CA PRO A 83 9.97 -9.35 17.38
C PRO A 83 10.50 -8.89 18.74
N LEU A 84 10.91 -7.62 18.81
CA LEU A 84 11.37 -7.00 20.06
C LEU A 84 10.12 -6.71 20.91
N PRO A 85 9.89 -7.41 22.04
CA PRO A 85 8.59 -7.43 22.71
C PRO A 85 8.05 -6.08 23.18
N ASP A 86 8.90 -5.05 23.23
CA ASP A 86 8.57 -3.70 23.72
C ASP A 86 9.26 -2.59 22.91
N GLY A 87 9.74 -2.89 21.69
CA GLY A 87 10.57 -1.97 20.89
C GLY A 87 11.92 -1.59 21.48
N TYR A 88 12.32 -2.30 22.53
CA TYR A 88 13.62 -2.17 23.16
C TYR A 88 14.65 -2.98 22.37
N ASP A 89 15.53 -2.28 21.65
CA ASP A 89 16.72 -2.82 20.99
C ASP A 89 17.97 -2.47 21.83
N PRO A 90 18.24 -3.17 22.95
CA PRO A 90 19.32 -2.83 23.88
C PRO A 90 20.71 -2.85 23.22
N ASP A 91 20.86 -3.69 22.21
CA ASP A 91 22.13 -3.99 21.56
C ASP A 91 22.27 -3.25 20.22
N GLY A 92 21.21 -2.57 19.76
CA GLY A 92 21.21 -1.79 18.52
C GLY A 92 21.24 -2.63 17.24
N TYR A 93 20.80 -3.90 17.29
CA TYR A 93 20.88 -4.81 16.15
C TYR A 93 20.00 -4.37 14.98
N LEU A 94 18.80 -3.87 15.24
CA LEU A 94 17.90 -3.43 14.18
C LEU A 94 18.48 -2.20 13.47
N ILE A 95 18.95 -1.21 14.24
CA ILE A 95 19.57 0.00 13.69
C ILE A 95 20.85 -0.35 12.92
N ALA A 96 21.67 -1.27 13.44
CA ALA A 96 22.86 -1.74 12.72
C ALA A 96 22.51 -2.46 11.41
N SER A 97 21.44 -3.26 11.40
CA SER A 97 20.94 -3.94 10.19
C SER A 97 20.45 -2.93 9.15
N ILE A 98 19.66 -1.93 9.57
CA ILE A 98 19.18 -0.85 8.68
C ILE A 98 20.36 -0.02 8.13
N GLU A 99 21.31 0.36 8.99
CA GLU A 99 22.52 1.09 8.56
C GLU A 99 23.31 0.28 7.51
N GLN A 100 23.50 -1.02 7.74
CA GLN A 100 24.18 -1.88 6.78
C GLN A 100 23.39 -1.99 5.47
N GLY A 101 22.07 -2.17 5.54
CA GLY A 101 21.20 -2.23 4.37
C GLY A 101 21.24 -0.94 3.54
N PHE A 102 21.30 0.24 4.16
CA PHE A 102 21.48 1.51 3.42
C PHE A 102 22.85 1.58 2.72
N ARG A 103 23.90 1.04 3.34
CA ARG A 103 25.23 0.96 2.71
C ARG A 103 25.23 -0.02 1.55
N ASP A 104 24.58 -1.17 1.70
CA ASP A 104 24.46 -2.18 0.64
C ASP A 104 23.68 -1.62 -0.55
N TRP A 105 22.53 -0.98 -0.30
CA TRP A 105 21.77 -0.23 -1.30
C TRP A 105 22.64 0.78 -2.04
N PHE A 106 23.32 1.67 -1.32
CA PHE A 106 24.17 2.71 -1.93
C PHE A 106 25.32 2.11 -2.74
N SER A 107 25.94 1.03 -2.25
CA SER A 107 27.03 0.34 -2.94
C SER A 107 26.59 -0.36 -4.22
N SER A 108 25.30 -0.67 -4.37
CA SER A 108 24.74 -1.25 -5.59
C SER A 108 24.63 -0.28 -6.75
N GLY A 109 24.84 1.02 -6.50
CA GLY A 109 24.78 2.07 -7.52
C GLY A 109 23.37 2.37 -7.97
N PRO A 110 22.48 2.84 -7.07
CA PRO A 110 21.11 3.17 -7.44
C PRO A 110 21.07 4.30 -8.49
N ALA A 111 20.05 4.28 -9.35
CA ALA A 111 19.89 5.29 -10.40
C ALA A 111 19.67 6.69 -9.84
N ASP A 112 18.95 6.79 -8.72
CA ASP A 112 18.75 8.04 -7.99
C ASP A 112 19.24 7.92 -6.53
N VAL A 113 19.77 9.03 -6.02
CA VAL A 113 20.17 9.21 -4.63
C VAL A 113 20.24 10.70 -4.30
N GLY A 114 19.44 11.12 -3.32
CA GLY A 114 19.46 12.49 -2.82
C GLY A 114 20.87 12.95 -2.38
N ILE A 115 21.19 14.24 -2.61
CA ILE A 115 22.52 14.82 -2.36
C ILE A 115 23.01 14.57 -0.93
N GLN A 116 22.14 14.80 0.06
CA GLN A 116 22.48 14.58 1.47
C GLN A 116 22.69 13.09 1.77
N THR A 117 21.80 12.22 1.29
CA THR A 117 21.89 10.76 1.43
C THR A 117 23.22 10.25 0.87
N SER A 118 23.59 10.66 -0.35
CA SER A 118 24.86 10.34 -0.99
C SER A 118 26.07 10.85 -0.19
N ALA A 119 26.00 12.10 0.27
CA ALA A 119 27.06 12.70 1.07
C ALA A 119 27.28 11.92 2.38
N VAL A 120 26.22 11.46 3.06
CA VAL A 120 26.31 10.70 4.31
C VAL A 120 26.70 9.23 4.10
N LEU A 121 26.27 8.57 3.02
CA LEU A 121 26.58 7.16 2.76
C LEU A 121 27.99 6.92 2.18
N SER A 122 28.58 7.90 1.50
CA SER A 122 29.89 7.82 0.83
C SER A 122 31.13 7.62 1.73
N GLY A 123 30.97 7.37 3.02
CA GLY A 123 32.03 7.46 4.02
C GLY A 123 31.95 6.38 5.07
N VAL A 124 33.07 6.19 5.75
CA VAL A 124 33.37 4.96 6.51
C VAL A 124 32.99 5.02 7.99
N HIS A 125 32.64 6.21 8.51
CA HIS A 125 32.18 6.38 9.89
C HIS A 125 30.70 5.98 10.04
N PRO A 126 30.22 5.67 11.26
CA PRO A 126 28.81 5.39 11.53
C PRO A 126 27.90 6.47 10.94
N LEU A 127 26.80 6.06 10.30
CA LEU A 127 26.00 6.98 9.50
C LEU A 127 25.41 8.12 10.34
N ALA A 128 24.96 7.84 11.57
CA ALA A 128 24.45 8.87 12.48
C ALA A 128 25.48 9.97 12.79
N GLU A 129 26.74 9.60 13.06
CA GLU A 129 27.82 10.58 13.28
C GLU A 129 28.07 11.44 12.04
N ARG A 130 27.99 10.83 10.87
CA ARG A 130 28.16 11.52 9.58
C ARG A 130 27.02 12.48 9.30
N ALA A 131 25.77 12.09 9.56
CA ALA A 131 24.61 12.96 9.41
C ALA A 131 24.70 14.19 10.32
N VAL A 132 25.06 14.00 11.60
CA VAL A 132 25.30 15.11 12.53
C VAL A 132 26.41 16.03 12.03
N SER A 133 27.51 15.46 11.54
CA SER A 133 28.62 16.24 10.98
C SER A 133 28.20 17.02 9.73
N TYR A 134 27.41 16.42 8.85
CA TYR A 134 26.87 17.07 7.66
C TYR A 134 26.02 18.30 8.02
N CYS A 135 25.08 18.15 8.97
CA CYS A 135 24.24 19.25 9.45
C CYS A 135 25.04 20.39 10.10
N LYS A 136 26.15 20.09 10.78
CA LYS A 136 27.00 21.11 11.43
C LYS A 136 27.86 21.91 10.45
N ASN A 137 28.18 21.33 9.29
CA ASN A 137 29.15 21.89 8.34
C ASN A 137 28.51 22.63 7.16
N ILE A 138 27.19 22.60 7.03
CA ILE A 138 26.44 23.24 5.92
C ILE A 138 25.48 24.29 6.49
N PHE A 139 25.44 25.46 5.86
CA PHE A 139 24.53 26.56 6.23
C PHE A 139 23.76 27.07 4.99
N PRO A 140 22.42 27.20 5.07
CA PRO A 140 21.55 26.82 6.20
C PRO A 140 21.57 25.32 6.48
N VAL A 141 21.08 24.90 7.65
CA VAL A 141 21.05 23.47 8.05
C VAL A 141 20.26 22.69 6.99
N PRO A 142 20.84 21.66 6.38
CA PRO A 142 20.19 20.89 5.33
C PRO A 142 19.09 20.02 5.95
N ALA A 143 17.88 20.08 5.37
CA ALA A 143 16.69 19.41 5.87
C ALA A 143 15.86 18.78 4.73
N GLY A 144 16.51 17.95 3.91
CA GLY A 144 15.83 17.21 2.84
C GLY A 144 14.75 16.25 3.37
N ASN A 145 13.79 15.91 2.51
CA ASN A 145 12.72 14.95 2.79
C ASN A 145 13.17 13.47 2.77
N GLY A 146 14.42 13.18 2.37
CA GLY A 146 14.94 11.82 2.14
C GLY A 146 14.94 10.86 3.33
N SER A 147 14.68 11.33 4.55
CA SER A 147 14.41 10.45 5.70
C SER A 147 12.93 10.15 5.91
N LEU A 148 12.04 11.08 5.57
CA LEU A 148 10.59 10.99 5.78
C LEU A 148 9.93 10.04 4.78
N MET A 149 10.36 10.08 3.52
CA MET A 149 9.75 9.31 2.43
C MET A 149 9.72 7.79 2.66
N ARG A 150 10.62 7.29 3.50
CA ARG A 150 10.84 5.86 3.76
C ARG A 150 10.33 5.38 5.12
N THR A 151 9.57 6.19 5.87
CA THR A 151 9.21 5.85 7.26
C THR A 151 7.97 4.98 7.42
N GLY A 152 7.19 4.72 6.36
CA GLY A 152 5.99 3.88 6.43
C GLY A 152 6.18 2.55 7.19
N PRO A 153 7.22 1.74 6.88
CA PRO A 153 7.51 0.50 7.59
C PRO A 153 7.73 0.64 9.10
N ILE A 154 8.22 1.79 9.58
CA ILE A 154 8.49 2.04 11.01
C ILE A 154 7.20 1.96 11.83
N ALA A 155 6.09 2.42 11.27
CA ALA A 155 4.78 2.37 11.93
C ALA A 155 4.28 0.93 12.15
N LEU A 156 4.80 -0.05 11.41
CA LEU A 156 4.42 -1.47 11.55
C LEU A 156 5.25 -2.20 12.60
N ALA A 157 6.37 -1.61 13.05
CA ALA A 157 7.34 -2.29 13.90
C ALA A 157 6.81 -2.59 15.30
N TYR A 158 6.05 -1.64 15.89
CA TYR A 158 5.53 -1.73 17.26
C TYR A 158 4.07 -1.29 17.32
N PRO A 159 3.12 -2.12 16.84
CA PRO A 159 1.71 -1.77 16.77
C PRO A 159 1.18 -1.23 18.10
N GLU A 160 0.48 -0.08 18.06
CA GLU A 160 -0.11 0.59 19.21
C GLU A 160 0.90 1.04 20.30
N ASN A 161 2.20 1.15 19.98
CA ASN A 161 3.24 1.65 20.88
C ASN A 161 3.94 2.91 20.29
N PRO A 162 3.31 4.09 20.44
CA PRO A 162 3.79 5.32 19.80
C PRO A 162 5.15 5.78 20.33
N GLU A 163 5.51 5.53 21.60
CA GLU A 163 6.84 5.84 22.13
C GLU A 163 7.94 5.02 21.43
N ALA A 164 7.72 3.73 21.22
CA ALA A 164 8.68 2.87 20.52
C ALA A 164 8.80 3.24 19.03
N ILE A 165 7.67 3.56 18.38
CA ILE A 165 7.64 4.05 17.00
C ILE A 165 8.42 5.37 16.89
N ALA A 166 8.18 6.33 17.79
CA ALA A 166 8.88 7.61 17.81
C ALA A 166 10.39 7.45 18.03
N ALA A 167 10.81 6.54 18.92
CA ALA A 167 12.22 6.24 19.16
C ALA A 167 12.91 5.61 17.93
N LEU A 168 12.24 4.67 17.25
CA LEU A 168 12.75 4.06 16.03
C LEU A 168 12.80 5.06 14.87
N ALA A 169 11.74 5.87 14.67
CA ALA A 169 11.69 6.93 13.67
C ALA A 169 12.82 7.95 13.85
N THR A 170 13.10 8.33 15.10
CA THR A 170 14.23 9.21 15.45
C THR A 170 15.55 8.58 15.01
N SER A 171 15.80 7.34 15.45
CA SER A 171 17.07 6.64 15.21
C SER A 171 17.33 6.42 13.71
N VAL A 172 16.31 6.01 12.96
CA VAL A 172 16.41 5.74 11.51
C VAL A 172 16.57 7.03 10.71
N SER A 173 15.89 8.12 11.11
CA SER A 173 16.06 9.44 10.49
C SER A 173 17.49 9.94 10.66
N GLU A 174 18.01 9.87 11.90
CA GLU A 174 19.36 10.34 12.27
C GLU A 174 20.49 9.60 11.53
N LEU A 175 20.26 8.40 11.00
CA LEU A 175 21.25 7.73 10.14
C LEU A 175 21.64 8.60 8.93
N THR A 176 20.76 9.44 8.40
CA THR A 176 21.08 10.26 7.20
C THR A 176 20.70 11.72 7.32
N HIS A 177 19.69 12.03 8.14
CA HIS A 177 19.10 13.35 8.28
C HIS A 177 18.90 13.68 9.77
N ALA A 178 19.96 14.19 10.41
CA ALA A 178 19.95 14.55 11.83
C ALA A 178 19.39 15.96 12.12
N ALA A 179 18.81 16.64 11.11
CA ALA A 179 18.20 17.95 11.31
C ALA A 179 16.87 17.80 12.08
N ALA A 180 16.57 18.75 12.96
CA ALA A 180 15.39 18.69 13.83
C ALA A 180 14.07 18.52 13.05
N ASP A 181 13.87 19.31 11.99
CA ASP A 181 12.67 19.21 11.15
C ASP A 181 12.55 17.82 10.47
N CYS A 182 13.68 17.19 10.09
CA CYS A 182 13.66 15.85 9.50
C CYS A 182 13.26 14.78 10.51
N VAL A 183 13.84 14.85 11.72
CA VAL A 183 13.53 13.93 12.81
C VAL A 183 12.07 14.08 13.27
N ASP A 184 11.61 15.32 13.47
CA ASP A 184 10.23 15.59 13.89
C ASP A 184 9.23 15.04 12.87
N ALA A 185 9.42 15.34 11.59
CA ALA A 185 8.51 14.88 10.55
C ALA A 185 8.41 13.34 10.52
N CYS A 186 9.54 12.65 10.67
CA CYS A 186 9.57 11.18 10.71
C CYS A 186 8.79 10.63 11.92
N VAL A 187 8.96 11.24 13.10
CA VAL A 187 8.22 10.87 14.32
C VAL A 187 6.72 11.08 14.12
N LEU A 188 6.32 12.30 13.73
CA LEU A 188 4.92 12.67 13.54
C LEU A 188 4.23 11.75 12.54
N TRP A 189 4.83 11.53 11.38
CA TRP A 189 4.21 10.74 10.32
C TRP A 189 4.12 9.26 10.69
N SER A 190 5.16 8.68 11.29
CA SER A 190 5.15 7.26 11.68
C SER A 190 4.13 6.97 12.78
N VAL A 191 4.02 7.83 13.79
CA VAL A 191 3.03 7.70 14.86
C VAL A 191 1.62 7.92 14.33
N ALA A 192 1.42 8.90 13.44
CA ALA A 192 0.11 9.15 12.83
C ALA A 192 -0.36 7.99 11.92
N ILE A 193 0.57 7.32 11.22
CA ILE A 193 0.27 6.11 10.44
C ILE A 193 -0.24 5.00 11.35
N ASP A 194 0.47 4.67 12.43
CA ASP A 194 0.04 3.64 13.40
C ASP A 194 -1.31 3.99 14.05
N HIS A 195 -1.47 5.24 14.49
CA HIS A 195 -2.72 5.72 15.06
C HIS A 195 -3.88 5.57 14.05
N THR A 196 -3.69 6.01 12.81
CA THR A 196 -4.71 5.90 11.75
C THR A 196 -5.05 4.45 11.47
N LEU A 197 -4.05 3.58 11.36
CA LEU A 197 -4.21 2.15 11.10
C LEU A 197 -5.16 1.52 12.12
N HIS A 198 -4.93 1.78 13.42
CA HIS A 198 -5.65 1.14 14.52
C HIS A 198 -6.96 1.83 14.93
N ASN A 199 -7.07 3.15 14.74
CA ASN A 199 -8.17 3.95 15.29
C ASN A 199 -9.12 4.53 14.24
N ALA A 200 -8.75 4.55 12.96
CA ALA A 200 -9.65 5.07 11.94
C ALA A 200 -10.92 4.20 11.83
N PRO A 201 -12.12 4.81 11.83
CA PRO A 201 -13.38 4.07 11.83
C PRO A 201 -13.64 3.39 10.47
N GLY A 202 -14.79 2.74 10.34
CA GLY A 202 -15.25 2.21 9.05
C GLY A 202 -15.23 3.26 7.93
N SER A 203 -15.09 2.82 6.67
CA SER A 203 -14.89 3.71 5.50
C SER A 203 -15.99 4.77 5.30
N ALA A 204 -17.22 4.48 5.75
CA ALA A 204 -18.35 5.41 5.65
C ALA A 204 -18.34 6.53 6.71
N THR A 205 -17.50 6.41 7.75
CA THR A 205 -17.38 7.41 8.81
C THR A 205 -16.26 8.41 8.47
N PRO A 206 -16.54 9.72 8.52
CA PRO A 206 -15.51 10.75 8.31
C PRO A 206 -14.31 10.57 9.24
N TRP A 207 -13.13 10.95 8.74
CA TRP A 207 -11.87 10.86 9.46
C TRP A 207 -11.19 12.24 9.44
N ASP A 208 -10.77 12.73 10.59
CA ASP A 208 -9.95 13.94 10.67
C ASP A 208 -8.49 13.55 10.48
N TRP A 209 -7.93 13.91 9.33
CA TRP A 209 -6.56 13.58 8.97
C TRP A 209 -5.51 14.32 9.81
N ALA A 210 -5.89 15.41 10.47
CA ALA A 210 -4.97 16.19 11.29
C ALA A 210 -4.84 15.63 12.71
N GLU A 211 -5.90 15.02 13.26
CA GLU A 211 -5.96 14.55 14.64
C GLU A 211 -4.80 13.60 15.00
N PRO A 212 -4.50 12.54 14.22
CA PRO A 212 -3.36 11.67 14.52
C PRO A 212 -2.00 12.37 14.53
N LEU A 213 -1.82 13.39 13.69
CA LEU A 213 -0.59 14.18 13.61
C LEU A 213 -0.48 15.16 14.78
N LEU A 214 -1.60 15.76 15.19
CA LEU A 214 -1.65 16.66 16.34
C LEU A 214 -1.41 15.91 17.65
N ASP A 215 -1.93 14.69 17.79
CA ASP A 215 -1.65 13.82 18.93
C ASP A 215 -0.16 13.43 18.96
N ALA A 216 0.42 13.08 17.80
CA ALA A 216 1.82 12.70 17.70
C ALA A 216 2.81 13.81 18.12
N VAL A 217 2.37 15.07 18.20
CA VAL A 217 3.19 16.19 18.66
C VAL A 217 3.72 15.97 20.07
N GLU A 218 3.02 15.26 20.95
CA GLU A 218 3.47 15.02 22.33
C GLU A 218 4.82 14.29 22.41
N TYR A 219 5.17 13.51 21.38
CA TYR A 219 6.42 12.75 21.28
C TYR A 219 7.62 13.61 20.81
N LEU A 220 7.40 14.89 20.49
CA LEU A 220 8.49 15.80 20.15
C LEU A 220 9.17 16.35 21.43
N PRO A 221 10.49 16.55 21.45
CA PRO A 221 11.26 16.68 22.69
C PRO A 221 11.12 18.03 23.42
N THR A 222 10.52 19.06 22.80
CA THR A 222 10.44 20.41 23.38
C THR A 222 9.14 21.11 23.00
N ALA A 223 8.57 21.90 23.92
CA ALA A 223 7.35 22.67 23.69
C ALA A 223 7.43 23.64 22.48
N GLU A 224 8.61 24.19 22.17
CA GLU A 224 8.81 25.06 21.01
C GLU A 224 8.63 24.29 19.69
N ARG A 225 9.29 23.13 19.56
CA ARG A 225 9.11 22.22 18.41
C ARG A 225 7.66 21.76 18.29
N GLN A 226 7.04 21.44 19.43
CA GLN A 226 5.63 21.04 19.48
C GLN A 226 4.71 22.12 18.91
N GLN A 227 4.81 23.34 19.44
CA GLN A 227 3.99 24.47 19.01
C GLN A 227 4.23 24.82 17.53
N ARG A 228 5.47 24.73 17.07
CA ARG A 228 5.82 24.95 15.67
C ARG A 228 5.10 23.95 14.75
N TRP A 229 5.13 22.66 15.07
CA TRP A 229 4.51 21.63 14.24
C TRP A 229 2.99 21.67 14.27
N VAL A 230 2.37 22.02 15.41
CA VAL A 230 0.93 22.30 15.46
C VAL A 230 0.54 23.35 14.41
N HIS A 231 1.28 24.46 14.35
CA HIS A 231 1.00 25.52 13.37
C HIS A 231 1.17 25.05 11.92
N LEU A 232 2.22 24.27 11.63
CA LEU A 232 2.47 23.73 10.29
C LEU A 232 1.38 22.75 9.84
N ILE A 233 0.90 21.90 10.75
CA ILE A 233 -0.19 20.95 10.51
C ILE A 233 -1.49 21.74 10.23
N GLU A 234 -1.84 22.71 11.09
CA GLU A 234 -3.02 23.56 10.91
C GLU A 234 -2.98 24.37 9.60
N GLU A 235 -1.81 24.85 9.18
CA GLU A 235 -1.64 25.52 7.90
C GLU A 235 -1.97 24.57 6.73
N ALA A 236 -1.44 23.35 6.75
CA ALA A 236 -1.62 22.39 5.68
C ALA A 236 -3.09 21.92 5.51
N THR A 237 -3.86 21.81 6.60
CA THR A 237 -5.27 21.34 6.52
C THR A 237 -6.19 22.30 5.79
N THR A 238 -5.79 23.56 5.63
CA THR A 238 -6.57 24.60 4.94
C THR A 238 -5.96 25.03 3.60
N ALA A 239 -4.84 24.44 3.21
CA ALA A 239 -4.08 24.75 2.01
C ALA A 239 -4.30 23.71 0.90
N THR A 240 -3.59 23.88 -0.20
CA THR A 240 -3.48 22.91 -1.30
C THR A 240 -2.02 22.47 -1.45
N PRO A 241 -1.72 21.29 -2.04
CA PRO A 241 -0.34 20.87 -2.23
C PRO A 241 0.49 21.85 -3.07
N ARG A 242 -0.17 22.65 -3.94
CA ARG A 242 0.47 23.67 -4.78
C ARG A 242 1.02 24.86 -3.99
N ASP A 243 0.56 25.07 -2.77
CA ASP A 243 1.05 26.15 -1.92
C ASP A 243 2.46 25.86 -1.37
N PHE A 244 2.88 24.58 -1.37
CA PHE A 244 4.14 24.10 -0.79
C PHE A 244 5.20 23.75 -1.86
N THR A 245 5.54 24.72 -2.71
CA THR A 245 6.40 24.51 -3.91
C THR A 245 7.85 24.09 -3.65
N ASN A 246 8.41 24.34 -2.45
CA ASN A 246 9.75 23.87 -2.05
C ASN A 246 9.69 22.47 -1.42
N ASN A 247 9.03 21.50 -2.07
CA ASN A 247 8.73 20.17 -1.52
C ASN A 247 9.92 19.19 -1.47
N GLY A 248 11.12 19.58 -1.91
CA GLY A 248 12.37 18.90 -1.53
C GLY A 248 12.80 19.16 -0.08
N TRP A 249 12.22 20.18 0.57
CA TRP A 249 12.36 20.42 2.01
C TRP A 249 11.31 19.61 2.78
N VAL A 250 11.75 18.89 3.82
CA VAL A 250 10.90 17.96 4.58
C VAL A 250 9.59 18.57 5.09
N VAL A 251 9.59 19.83 5.52
CA VAL A 251 8.38 20.49 6.03
C VAL A 251 7.36 20.71 4.92
N HIS A 252 7.79 21.20 3.76
CA HIS A 252 6.89 21.38 2.62
C HIS A 252 6.46 20.04 2.02
N ALA A 253 7.31 19.01 2.02
CA ALA A 253 6.90 17.67 1.60
C ALA A 253 5.77 17.13 2.49
N PHE A 254 5.93 17.23 3.81
CA PHE A 254 4.91 16.89 4.80
C PHE A 254 3.62 17.68 4.59
N GLN A 255 3.72 19.00 4.47
CA GLN A 255 2.56 19.88 4.32
C GLN A 255 1.86 19.65 2.98
N ALA A 256 2.60 19.41 1.89
CA ALA A 256 2.04 19.08 0.59
C ALA A 256 1.25 17.77 0.63
N ALA A 257 1.81 16.73 1.25
CA ALA A 257 1.13 15.44 1.40
C ALA A 257 -0.16 15.59 2.22
N LEU A 258 -0.10 16.25 3.38
CA LEU A 258 -1.28 16.48 4.22
C LEU A 258 -2.32 17.38 3.53
N ALA A 259 -1.89 18.44 2.85
CA ALA A 259 -2.78 19.33 2.13
C ALA A 259 -3.46 18.62 0.95
N ALA A 260 -2.77 17.72 0.25
CA ALA A 260 -3.38 16.90 -0.78
C ALA A 260 -4.47 15.98 -0.20
N ILE A 261 -4.18 15.33 0.93
CA ILE A 261 -5.15 14.48 1.65
C ILE A 261 -6.36 15.28 2.11
N CYS A 262 -6.17 16.40 2.80
CA CYS A 262 -7.28 17.17 3.38
C CYS A 262 -8.13 17.91 2.34
N SER A 263 -7.49 18.42 1.27
CA SER A 263 -8.20 19.21 0.26
C SER A 263 -8.88 18.36 -0.82
N THR A 264 -8.69 17.03 -0.81
CA THR A 264 -9.36 16.11 -1.74
C THR A 264 -10.64 15.60 -1.09
N PRO A 265 -11.81 15.77 -1.73
CA PRO A 265 -13.05 15.22 -1.18
C PRO A 265 -13.01 13.69 -1.17
N VAL A 266 -13.46 13.09 -0.07
CA VAL A 266 -13.72 11.64 -0.01
C VAL A 266 -14.99 11.36 -0.82
N PRO A 267 -14.95 10.47 -1.83
CA PRO A 267 -16.13 10.11 -2.61
C PRO A 267 -17.24 9.49 -1.73
N ASP A 268 -18.49 9.59 -2.19
CA ASP A 268 -19.62 8.96 -1.51
C ASP A 268 -19.58 7.43 -1.62
N ALA A 269 -20.43 6.76 -0.83
CA ALA A 269 -20.57 5.32 -0.88
C ALA A 269 -20.98 4.86 -2.29
N PRO A 270 -20.51 3.68 -2.74
CA PRO A 270 -19.70 2.71 -2.01
C PRO A 270 -18.17 2.85 -2.24
N CYS A 271 -17.71 3.92 -2.87
CA CYS A 271 -16.34 4.05 -3.37
C CYS A 271 -15.47 5.01 -2.54
N HIS A 272 -15.67 5.10 -1.23
CA HIS A 272 -14.89 5.99 -0.35
C HIS A 272 -13.37 5.83 -0.52
N GLY A 273 -12.91 4.58 -0.74
CA GLY A 273 -11.50 4.25 -0.95
C GLY A 273 -10.86 4.90 -2.19
N LEU A 274 -11.67 5.31 -3.18
CA LEU A 274 -11.18 6.02 -4.38
C LEU A 274 -10.48 7.34 -4.04
N HIS A 275 -10.75 7.88 -2.84
CA HIS A 275 -9.97 8.99 -2.27
C HIS A 275 -8.45 8.75 -2.35
N MET A 276 -7.98 7.51 -2.22
CA MET A 276 -6.56 7.16 -2.34
C MET A 276 -5.98 7.56 -3.70
N GLN A 277 -6.57 7.08 -4.79
CA GLN A 277 -6.13 7.40 -6.16
C GLN A 277 -6.20 8.91 -6.41
N LEU A 278 -7.34 9.53 -6.07
CA LEU A 278 -7.58 10.96 -6.29
C LEU A 278 -6.53 11.83 -5.57
N VAL A 279 -6.13 11.48 -4.35
CA VAL A 279 -5.08 12.21 -3.62
C VAL A 279 -3.72 12.03 -4.28
N LEU A 280 -3.35 10.79 -4.65
CA LEU A 280 -2.06 10.53 -5.28
C LEU A 280 -1.94 11.26 -6.62
N GLU A 281 -2.98 11.25 -7.44
CA GLU A 281 -3.02 12.06 -8.67
C GLU A 281 -2.89 13.56 -8.38
N LYS A 282 -3.56 14.06 -7.33
CA LYS A 282 -3.50 15.47 -6.96
C LYS A 282 -2.11 15.90 -6.51
N VAL A 283 -1.37 15.02 -5.82
CA VAL A 283 0.04 15.24 -5.51
C VAL A 283 0.86 15.38 -6.78
N VAL A 284 0.74 14.43 -7.72
CA VAL A 284 1.47 14.48 -8.99
C VAL A 284 1.16 15.76 -9.76
N ARG A 285 -0.11 16.18 -9.79
CA ARG A 285 -0.56 17.45 -10.41
C ARG A 285 -0.01 18.71 -9.75
N ALA A 286 0.49 18.64 -8.53
CA ALA A 286 1.10 19.77 -7.83
C ALA A 286 2.53 20.05 -8.31
N GLY A 287 3.21 19.06 -8.88
CA GLY A 287 4.58 19.17 -9.39
C GLY A 287 5.64 19.26 -8.29
N GLY A 288 6.88 19.54 -8.70
CA GLY A 288 8.05 19.50 -7.82
C GLY A 288 8.49 18.07 -7.55
N ASP A 289 8.72 17.75 -6.28
CA ASP A 289 9.17 16.45 -5.78
C ASP A 289 7.99 15.47 -5.63
N THR A 290 7.51 14.94 -6.76
CA THR A 290 6.19 14.30 -6.86
C THR A 290 6.13 12.86 -6.37
N ASP A 291 7.16 12.07 -6.65
CA ASP A 291 7.37 10.71 -6.10
C ASP A 291 7.44 10.76 -4.58
N THR A 292 8.28 11.60 -3.99
CA THR A 292 8.39 11.66 -2.53
C THR A 292 7.12 12.12 -1.85
N VAL A 293 6.48 13.20 -2.33
CA VAL A 293 5.22 13.65 -1.70
C VAL A 293 4.12 12.59 -1.87
N ALA A 294 4.09 11.86 -2.99
CA ALA A 294 3.11 10.81 -3.22
C ALA A 294 3.39 9.57 -2.38
N ALA A 295 4.65 9.20 -2.16
CA ALA A 295 5.06 8.12 -1.27
C ALA A 295 4.67 8.40 0.18
N ILE A 296 4.88 9.64 0.64
CA ILE A 296 4.51 10.12 1.99
C ILE A 296 2.98 10.07 2.16
N ALA A 297 2.21 10.61 1.20
CA ALA A 297 0.75 10.58 1.24
C ALA A 297 0.21 9.14 1.17
N GLY A 298 0.79 8.32 0.29
CA GLY A 298 0.42 6.92 0.06
C GLY A 298 0.51 6.08 1.32
N ALA A 299 1.54 6.28 2.15
CA ALA A 299 1.68 5.56 3.42
C ALA A 299 0.53 5.84 4.40
N LEU A 300 0.15 7.11 4.58
CA LEU A 300 -0.95 7.49 5.47
C LEU A 300 -2.33 7.12 4.91
N LEU A 301 -2.53 7.26 3.59
CA LEU A 301 -3.74 6.80 2.90
C LEU A 301 -3.90 5.28 3.02
N GLY A 302 -2.79 4.54 2.91
CA GLY A 302 -2.73 3.09 3.10
C GLY A 302 -3.21 2.69 4.50
N ALA A 303 -2.80 3.43 5.53
CA ALA A 303 -3.26 3.22 6.91
C ALA A 303 -4.78 3.43 7.08
N ARG A 304 -5.42 4.28 6.27
CA ARG A 304 -6.87 4.54 6.35
C ARG A 304 -7.70 3.56 5.52
N TRP A 305 -7.32 3.40 4.26
CA TRP A 305 -8.13 2.72 3.24
C TRP A 305 -7.69 1.29 2.97
N GLY A 306 -6.43 0.95 3.25
CA GLY A 306 -5.85 -0.36 2.97
C GLY A 306 -5.51 -0.58 1.49
N VAL A 307 -4.76 -1.65 1.24
CA VAL A 307 -4.27 -1.99 -0.12
C VAL A 307 -5.41 -2.32 -1.08
N THR A 308 -6.58 -2.75 -0.58
CA THR A 308 -7.75 -3.02 -1.41
C THR A 308 -8.37 -1.78 -2.06
N ALA A 309 -8.02 -0.57 -1.59
CA ALA A 309 -8.42 0.68 -2.22
C ALA A 309 -7.45 1.13 -3.35
N LEU A 310 -6.29 0.48 -3.48
CA LEU A 310 -5.33 0.83 -4.49
C LEU A 310 -5.72 0.24 -5.86
N PRO A 311 -5.68 1.03 -6.95
CA PRO A 311 -6.06 0.57 -8.27
C PRO A 311 -5.35 -0.72 -8.66
N PHE A 312 -6.09 -1.69 -9.18
CA PHE A 312 -5.54 -2.99 -9.49
C PHE A 312 -4.48 -2.89 -10.59
N GLN A 313 -4.67 -2.00 -11.57
CA GLN A 313 -3.68 -1.74 -12.62
C GLN A 313 -2.35 -1.23 -12.08
N TRP A 314 -2.37 -0.41 -11.03
CA TRP A 314 -1.14 0.07 -10.40
C TRP A 314 -0.42 -1.08 -9.69
N ARG A 315 -1.16 -1.93 -8.96
CA ARG A 315 -0.61 -3.13 -8.32
C ARG A 315 0.02 -4.10 -9.31
N ARG A 316 -0.54 -4.24 -10.51
CA ARG A 316 0.02 -5.03 -11.62
C ARG A 316 1.37 -4.51 -12.11
N LYS A 317 1.47 -3.19 -12.29
CA LYS A 317 2.69 -2.55 -12.83
C LYS A 317 3.81 -2.44 -11.80
N LEU A 318 3.48 -2.39 -10.51
CA LEU A 318 4.43 -2.15 -9.43
C LEU A 318 5.57 -3.17 -9.39
N HIS A 319 6.78 -2.69 -9.66
CA HIS A 319 8.01 -3.48 -9.57
C HIS A 319 9.22 -2.60 -9.29
N GLY A 320 10.34 -3.22 -8.93
CA GLY A 320 11.62 -2.52 -8.81
C GLY A 320 12.59 -3.24 -7.89
N HIS A 321 13.79 -2.69 -7.77
CA HIS A 321 14.82 -3.28 -6.92
C HIS A 321 14.65 -2.83 -5.47
N ARG A 322 15.14 -3.64 -4.52
CA ARG A 322 15.54 -3.16 -3.19
C ARG A 322 17.00 -2.72 -3.20
N VAL A 323 17.83 -3.51 -3.87
CA VAL A 323 19.27 -3.30 -4.14
C VAL A 323 19.48 -3.76 -5.59
N TYR A 324 20.22 -3.02 -6.41
CA TYR A 324 20.30 -3.28 -7.87
C TYR A 324 20.95 -4.62 -8.25
N ASN A 325 21.66 -5.26 -7.31
CA ASN A 325 22.26 -6.59 -7.51
C ASN A 325 21.34 -7.74 -7.09
N GLU A 326 20.10 -7.45 -6.69
CA GLU A 326 19.09 -8.44 -6.29
C GLU A 326 18.01 -8.59 -7.36
N GLU A 327 17.20 -9.64 -7.21
CA GLU A 327 16.02 -9.84 -8.04
C GLU A 327 15.04 -8.68 -7.88
N VAL A 328 14.35 -8.36 -8.99
CA VAL A 328 13.25 -7.41 -9.00
C VAL A 328 12.17 -7.92 -8.07
N ARG A 329 11.68 -7.05 -7.20
CA ARG A 329 10.53 -7.30 -6.33
C ARG A 329 9.29 -6.75 -7.02
N HIS A 330 8.14 -7.33 -6.70
CA HIS A 330 6.83 -6.92 -7.19
C HIS A 330 5.89 -6.55 -6.04
N CYS A 331 4.69 -6.06 -6.37
CA CYS A 331 3.64 -5.78 -5.37
C CYS A 331 3.45 -6.93 -4.36
N ALA A 332 3.46 -8.19 -4.83
CA ALA A 332 3.30 -9.37 -3.98
C ALA A 332 4.42 -9.52 -2.92
N ASP A 333 5.66 -9.13 -3.23
CA ASP A 333 6.76 -9.14 -2.25
C ASP A 333 6.56 -8.09 -1.17
N LEU A 334 6.14 -6.87 -1.54
CA LEU A 334 5.81 -5.79 -0.62
C LEU A 334 4.69 -6.22 0.32
N GLU A 335 3.63 -6.84 -0.22
CA GLU A 335 2.53 -7.39 0.58
C GLU A 335 3.01 -8.46 1.55
N ARG A 336 3.85 -9.38 1.08
CA ARG A 336 4.40 -10.46 1.90
C ARG A 336 5.17 -9.89 3.10
N LEU A 337 6.10 -8.98 2.85
CA LEU A 337 6.93 -8.37 3.88
C LEU A 337 6.10 -7.54 4.87
N ALA A 338 5.20 -6.68 4.38
CA ALA A 338 4.37 -5.83 5.23
C ALA A 338 3.47 -6.65 6.16
N ARG A 339 2.83 -7.69 5.63
CA ARG A 339 2.01 -8.62 6.43
C ARG A 339 2.86 -9.41 7.41
N GLY A 340 4.03 -9.87 6.99
CA GLY A 340 4.95 -10.61 7.86
C GLY A 340 5.42 -9.80 9.05
N VAL A 341 5.78 -8.52 8.85
CA VAL A 341 6.14 -7.60 9.93
C VAL A 341 4.95 -7.38 10.87
N TYR A 342 3.79 -7.01 10.32
CA TYR A 342 2.61 -6.69 11.12
C TYR A 342 2.00 -7.89 11.87
N MET A 343 2.06 -9.08 11.27
CA MET A 343 1.52 -10.32 11.83
C MET A 343 2.59 -11.14 12.60
N SER A 344 3.82 -10.63 12.71
CA SER A 344 4.92 -11.34 13.37
C SER A 344 4.50 -11.78 14.79
N GLY A 345 4.74 -13.06 15.10
CA GLY A 345 4.40 -13.64 16.41
C GLY A 345 3.14 -14.51 16.48
N ASP A 346 2.39 -14.74 15.39
CA ASP A 346 1.34 -15.78 15.34
C ASP A 346 1.87 -17.10 14.71
N PRO A 347 2.43 -18.04 15.51
CA PRO A 347 2.91 -19.32 15.00
C PRO A 347 1.79 -20.23 14.46
N THR A 348 0.52 -19.86 14.63
CA THR A 348 -0.63 -20.66 14.16
C THR A 348 -1.05 -20.32 12.73
N ASN A 349 -0.54 -19.22 12.16
CA ASN A 349 -0.85 -18.79 10.80
C ASN A 349 0.41 -18.35 10.03
N PRO A 350 1.12 -19.30 9.38
CA PRO A 350 2.39 -19.02 8.70
C PRO A 350 2.23 -18.32 7.34
N TRP A 351 1.07 -17.73 7.04
CA TRP A 351 0.87 -16.96 5.82
C TRP A 351 1.31 -15.51 6.08
N PRO A 352 2.10 -14.88 5.18
CA PRO A 352 2.28 -15.24 3.77
C PRO A 352 3.51 -16.11 3.39
N ASP A 353 4.32 -16.57 4.34
CA ASP A 353 5.62 -17.22 4.05
C ASP A 353 5.58 -18.75 3.88
N ARG A 354 4.40 -19.34 3.93
CA ARG A 354 4.23 -20.77 3.71
C ARG A 354 4.44 -21.11 2.23
N GLU A 355 5.28 -22.11 1.94
CA GLU A 355 5.52 -22.59 0.56
C GLU A 355 4.23 -23.01 -0.16
N THR A 356 3.37 -23.81 0.49
CA THR A 356 2.15 -24.34 -0.13
C THR A 356 0.94 -24.38 0.82
N TRP A 357 -0.22 -24.00 0.31
CA TRP A 357 -1.55 -24.05 0.94
C TRP A 357 -2.49 -25.08 0.30
N VAL A 358 -2.35 -25.42 -0.98
CA VAL A 358 -3.21 -26.36 -1.72
C VAL A 358 -3.40 -27.67 -0.97
N PRO A 359 -2.36 -28.35 -0.43
CA PRO A 359 -2.57 -29.60 0.30
C PRO A 359 -3.43 -29.47 1.56
N TYR A 360 -3.40 -28.28 2.21
CA TYR A 360 -4.31 -28.00 3.32
C TYR A 360 -5.74 -27.86 2.82
N TYR A 361 -5.96 -27.13 1.72
CA TYR A 361 -7.27 -26.96 1.12
C TYR A 361 -7.88 -28.27 0.62
N GLU A 362 -7.09 -29.14 -0.02
CA GLU A 362 -7.54 -30.45 -0.48
C GLU A 362 -8.11 -31.29 0.67
N ARG A 363 -7.42 -31.29 1.82
CA ARG A 363 -7.87 -32.02 3.02
C ARG A 363 -9.14 -31.43 3.64
N THR A 364 -9.37 -30.12 3.48
CA THR A 364 -10.48 -29.42 4.13
C THR A 364 -11.73 -29.34 3.25
N PHE A 365 -11.56 -29.15 1.94
CA PHE A 365 -12.65 -28.86 1.00
C PHE A 365 -12.82 -29.90 -0.11
N GLY A 366 -11.96 -30.93 -0.17
CA GLY A 366 -11.88 -31.87 -1.28
C GLY A 366 -10.96 -31.36 -2.40
N ASP A 367 -10.75 -32.15 -3.45
CA ASP A 367 -9.76 -31.91 -4.51
C ASP A 367 -10.38 -31.80 -5.92
N GLN A 368 -11.72 -31.70 -6.02
CA GLN A 368 -12.40 -31.68 -7.31
C GLN A 368 -12.18 -30.32 -8.02
N PRO A 369 -11.55 -30.29 -9.21
CA PRO A 369 -11.34 -29.04 -9.94
C PRO A 369 -12.62 -28.55 -10.62
N TYR A 370 -12.86 -27.24 -10.57
CA TYR A 370 -13.92 -26.55 -11.31
C TYR A 370 -13.32 -25.40 -12.12
N ARG A 371 -13.74 -25.30 -13.39
CA ARG A 371 -13.43 -24.18 -14.29
C ARG A 371 -14.66 -23.78 -15.07
N LEU A 372 -14.78 -22.48 -15.30
CA LEU A 372 -15.80 -21.85 -16.10
C LEU A 372 -15.13 -20.73 -16.91
N GLU A 373 -15.21 -20.81 -18.24
CA GLU A 373 -14.78 -19.71 -19.10
C GLU A 373 -15.96 -18.75 -19.34
N ILE A 374 -15.74 -17.45 -19.16
CA ILE A 374 -16.70 -16.39 -19.46
C ILE A 374 -15.96 -15.35 -20.30
N SER A 375 -16.32 -15.27 -21.58
CA SER A 375 -15.83 -14.23 -22.51
C SER A 375 -14.31 -14.02 -22.47
N GLY A 376 -13.56 -15.14 -22.50
CA GLY A 376 -12.09 -15.14 -22.54
C GLY A 376 -11.37 -15.24 -21.19
N ILE A 377 -12.09 -15.15 -20.06
CA ILE A 377 -11.50 -15.29 -18.72
C ILE A 377 -11.90 -16.64 -18.10
N GLU A 378 -10.94 -17.40 -17.57
CA GLU A 378 -11.23 -18.61 -16.81
C GLU A 378 -11.43 -18.29 -15.32
N PHE A 379 -12.53 -18.76 -14.76
CA PHE A 379 -12.87 -18.70 -13.34
C PHE A 379 -12.90 -20.10 -12.75
N GLY A 380 -12.40 -20.28 -11.53
CA GLY A 380 -12.42 -21.61 -10.91
C GLY A 380 -12.11 -21.67 -9.42
N ASN A 381 -11.72 -22.85 -8.99
CA ASN A 381 -11.22 -23.12 -7.65
C ASN A 381 -9.72 -23.41 -7.66
N VAL A 382 -9.08 -23.42 -6.48
CA VAL A 382 -7.63 -23.62 -6.37
C VAL A 382 -7.18 -24.98 -6.91
N PHE A 383 -8.05 -25.99 -6.87
CA PHE A 383 -7.74 -27.34 -7.37
C PHE A 383 -7.62 -27.38 -8.90
N ALA A 384 -8.19 -26.40 -9.61
CA ALA A 384 -8.03 -26.26 -11.05
C ALA A 384 -6.77 -25.46 -11.47
N LEU A 385 -6.05 -24.85 -10.52
CA LEU A 385 -4.89 -23.98 -10.80
C LEU A 385 -3.82 -24.70 -11.63
N ALA A 386 -3.43 -25.91 -11.23
CA ALA A 386 -2.42 -26.68 -11.97
C ALA A 386 -2.85 -26.98 -13.41
N GLY A 387 -4.16 -27.20 -13.65
CA GLY A 387 -4.71 -27.40 -14.98
C GLY A 387 -4.71 -26.12 -15.81
N ALA A 388 -5.12 -25.00 -15.23
CA ALA A 388 -5.09 -23.69 -15.89
C ALA A 388 -3.67 -23.29 -16.31
N LEU A 389 -2.68 -23.48 -15.41
CA LEU A 389 -1.26 -23.25 -15.71
C LEU A 389 -0.76 -24.16 -16.84
N ALA A 390 -1.14 -25.44 -16.84
CA ALA A 390 -0.79 -26.38 -17.91
C ALA A 390 -1.42 -26.00 -19.26
N ASP A 391 -2.61 -25.40 -19.25
CA ASP A 391 -3.32 -24.90 -20.44
C ASP A 391 -2.83 -23.50 -20.89
N GLY A 392 -1.82 -22.96 -20.19
CA GLY A 392 -1.06 -21.77 -20.55
C GLY A 392 -1.54 -20.49 -19.90
N ALA A 393 -2.26 -20.55 -18.76
CA ALA A 393 -2.53 -19.36 -17.96
C ALA A 393 -1.21 -18.67 -17.58
N ASP A 394 -1.09 -17.41 -17.95
CA ASP A 394 0.10 -16.57 -17.70
C ASP A 394 -0.20 -15.40 -16.74
N ALA A 395 -1.46 -15.28 -16.29
CA ALA A 395 -1.87 -14.44 -15.19
C ALA A 395 -2.85 -15.19 -14.26
N VAL A 396 -2.63 -15.09 -12.95
CA VAL A 396 -3.45 -15.72 -11.92
C VAL A 396 -3.90 -14.67 -10.91
N VAL A 397 -5.20 -14.61 -10.67
CA VAL A 397 -5.80 -13.77 -9.63
C VAL A 397 -6.41 -14.66 -8.56
N SER A 398 -5.73 -14.76 -7.42
CA SER A 398 -6.17 -15.55 -6.28
C SER A 398 -6.95 -14.69 -5.30
N LEU A 399 -8.18 -15.10 -5.00
CA LEU A 399 -9.06 -14.48 -4.01
C LEU A 399 -8.90 -15.15 -2.64
N CYS A 400 -7.84 -15.92 -2.42
CA CYS A 400 -7.56 -16.65 -1.19
C CYS A 400 -6.06 -16.65 -0.88
N ARG A 401 -5.70 -17.05 0.34
CA ARG A 401 -4.31 -17.21 0.72
C ARG A 401 -3.65 -18.22 -0.21
N MET A 402 -2.48 -17.86 -0.69
CA MET A 402 -1.63 -18.70 -1.53
C MET A 402 -0.26 -18.82 -0.89
N GLY A 403 0.42 -19.91 -1.19
CA GLY A 403 1.82 -20.13 -0.84
C GLY A 403 2.76 -19.62 -1.92
N THR A 404 4.02 -19.41 -1.55
CA THR A 404 5.04 -18.83 -2.43
C THR A 404 5.34 -19.68 -3.67
N ASP A 405 5.08 -20.99 -3.63
CA ASP A 405 5.47 -21.94 -4.67
C ASP A 405 4.28 -22.41 -5.52
N GLU A 406 3.07 -21.92 -5.23
CA GLU A 406 1.84 -22.38 -5.90
C GLU A 406 1.67 -21.81 -7.30
N VAL A 407 2.17 -20.60 -7.54
CA VAL A 407 2.19 -19.96 -8.85
C VAL A 407 3.65 -19.80 -9.27
N PRO A 408 4.06 -20.30 -10.45
CA PRO A 408 5.45 -20.20 -10.90
C PRO A 408 5.91 -18.75 -11.10
N LEU A 409 7.20 -18.47 -10.86
CA LEU A 409 7.82 -17.14 -11.00
C LEU A 409 7.65 -16.46 -12.38
N GLY A 410 7.29 -17.21 -13.44
CA GLY A 410 7.03 -16.66 -14.78
C GLY A 410 5.57 -16.32 -15.05
N VAL A 411 4.68 -16.52 -14.09
CA VAL A 411 3.24 -16.25 -14.20
C VAL A 411 2.92 -15.06 -13.30
N GLU A 412 2.25 -14.06 -13.86
CA GLU A 412 1.83 -12.90 -13.08
C GLU A 412 0.82 -13.34 -12.01
N HIS A 413 1.09 -13.05 -10.73
CA HIS A 413 0.27 -13.52 -9.63
C HIS A 413 -0.14 -12.39 -8.70
N HIS A 414 -1.45 -12.28 -8.48
CA HIS A 414 -2.04 -11.32 -7.54
C HIS A 414 -2.91 -12.03 -6.51
N VAL A 415 -2.72 -11.72 -5.24
CA VAL A 415 -3.60 -12.17 -4.15
C VAL A 415 -4.48 -11.00 -3.73
N LEU A 416 -5.77 -11.04 -4.07
CA LEU A 416 -6.71 -9.97 -3.72
C LEU A 416 -7.30 -10.19 -2.33
N GLY A 417 -7.36 -9.11 -1.55
CA GLY A 417 -7.95 -9.02 -0.21
C GLY A 417 -9.48 -9.17 -0.19
N PHE A 418 -10.04 -10.21 -0.81
CA PHE A 418 -11.46 -10.53 -0.73
C PHE A 418 -11.70 -11.60 0.35
N ILE A 419 -12.19 -11.17 1.50
CA ILE A 419 -12.42 -12.00 2.67
C ILE A 419 -13.83 -12.59 2.64
N ASP A 420 -13.93 -13.91 2.65
CA ASP A 420 -15.23 -14.61 2.62
C ASP A 420 -15.89 -14.68 4.01
N SER A 421 -16.14 -13.53 4.63
CA SER A 421 -16.76 -13.40 5.95
C SER A 421 -18.02 -12.52 5.89
N ASN A 422 -17.88 -11.22 6.10
CA ASN A 422 -18.93 -10.21 6.19
C ASN A 422 -18.45 -8.86 5.60
N GLU A 423 -19.35 -7.88 5.53
CA GLU A 423 -19.10 -6.54 4.97
C GLU A 423 -18.01 -5.76 5.74
N ALA A 424 -17.97 -5.86 7.07
CA ALA A 424 -17.01 -5.12 7.89
C ALA A 424 -15.55 -5.56 7.66
N ASP A 425 -15.33 -6.79 7.20
CA ASP A 425 -14.01 -7.29 6.79
C ASP A 425 -13.63 -6.89 5.36
N ASN A 426 -14.54 -6.29 4.59
CA ASN A 426 -14.33 -5.93 3.18
C ASN A 426 -14.79 -4.49 2.88
N PRO A 427 -14.16 -3.47 3.50
CA PRO A 427 -14.63 -2.09 3.43
C PRO A 427 -14.62 -1.47 2.03
N ASN A 428 -13.84 -2.03 1.10
CA ASN A 428 -13.71 -1.56 -0.28
C ASN A 428 -14.25 -2.57 -1.30
N LEU A 429 -15.12 -3.52 -0.93
CA LEU A 429 -15.51 -4.62 -1.83
C LEU A 429 -16.04 -4.15 -3.19
N PRO A 430 -16.95 -3.15 -3.28
CA PRO A 430 -17.46 -2.70 -4.57
C PRO A 430 -16.36 -2.11 -5.46
N LEU A 431 -15.48 -1.28 -4.88
CA LEU A 431 -14.31 -0.72 -5.56
C LEU A 431 -13.36 -1.85 -6.02
N LEU A 432 -13.05 -2.81 -5.14
CA LEU A 432 -12.18 -3.95 -5.47
C LEU A 432 -12.74 -4.79 -6.63
N LEU A 433 -14.06 -4.96 -6.71
CA LEU A 433 -14.68 -5.69 -7.82
C LEU A 433 -14.67 -4.89 -9.12
N ALA A 434 -14.88 -3.57 -9.06
CA ALA A 434 -14.74 -2.69 -10.21
C ALA A 434 -13.31 -2.71 -10.77
N GLU A 435 -12.32 -2.54 -9.91
CA GLU A 435 -10.90 -2.62 -10.25
C GLU A 435 -10.51 -3.99 -10.81
N LEU A 436 -11.09 -5.07 -10.28
CA LEU A 436 -10.86 -6.41 -10.80
C LEU A 436 -11.34 -6.52 -12.26
N VAL A 437 -12.56 -6.09 -12.57
CA VAL A 437 -13.11 -6.25 -13.94
C VAL A 437 -12.38 -5.37 -14.95
N GLU A 438 -11.99 -4.14 -14.58
CA GLU A 438 -11.09 -3.31 -15.41
C GLU A 438 -9.71 -3.98 -15.60
N GLY A 439 -9.23 -4.64 -14.55
CA GLY A 439 -8.10 -5.57 -14.57
C GLY A 439 -8.18 -6.62 -15.67
N LEU A 440 -9.28 -7.36 -15.68
CA LEU A 440 -9.56 -8.45 -16.61
C LEU A 440 -9.67 -7.96 -18.05
N ASP A 441 -10.30 -6.81 -18.28
CA ASP A 441 -10.35 -6.14 -19.58
C ASP A 441 -8.94 -5.87 -20.12
N GLN A 442 -8.07 -5.32 -19.29
CA GLN A 442 -6.70 -5.01 -19.71
C GLN A 442 -5.90 -6.28 -20.04
N TYR A 443 -6.06 -7.36 -19.28
CA TYR A 443 -5.45 -8.65 -19.63
C TYR A 443 -5.93 -9.17 -20.99
N LEU A 444 -7.22 -9.03 -21.31
CA LEU A 444 -7.75 -9.43 -22.63
C LEU A 444 -7.18 -8.57 -23.76
N LEU A 445 -7.03 -7.26 -23.55
CA LEU A 445 -6.39 -6.36 -24.52
C LEU A 445 -4.90 -6.73 -24.76
N GLU A 446 -4.26 -7.32 -23.76
CA GLU A 446 -2.87 -7.82 -23.81
C GLU A 446 -2.76 -9.26 -24.35
N ASP A 447 -3.86 -9.89 -24.76
CA ASP A 447 -3.94 -11.30 -25.22
C ASP A 447 -3.42 -12.30 -24.16
N ARG A 448 -3.63 -11.98 -22.88
CA ARG A 448 -3.20 -12.79 -21.73
C ARG A 448 -4.25 -13.84 -21.36
N LYS A 449 -3.79 -14.99 -20.87
CA LYS A 449 -4.66 -16.06 -20.38
C LYS A 449 -4.77 -15.97 -18.87
N VAL A 450 -5.93 -15.54 -18.40
CA VAL A 450 -6.17 -15.26 -16.98
C VAL A 450 -6.96 -16.38 -16.31
N PHE A 451 -6.50 -16.77 -15.12
CA PHE A 451 -7.24 -17.66 -14.23
C PHE A 451 -7.56 -16.96 -12.90
N VAL A 452 -8.86 -16.74 -12.63
CA VAL A 452 -9.36 -16.14 -11.38
C VAL A 452 -9.93 -17.23 -10.48
N HIS A 453 -9.46 -17.35 -9.24
CA HIS A 453 -9.93 -18.43 -8.38
C HIS A 453 -9.98 -18.07 -6.90
N CYS A 454 -10.77 -18.84 -6.14
CA CYS A 454 -10.70 -18.91 -4.69
C CYS A 454 -10.57 -20.38 -4.27
N VAL A 455 -10.59 -20.69 -2.98
CA VAL A 455 -10.38 -22.06 -2.50
C VAL A 455 -11.38 -23.07 -3.11
N ALA A 456 -12.68 -22.84 -2.90
CA ALA A 456 -13.72 -23.81 -3.27
C ALA A 456 -14.66 -23.33 -4.38
N ALA A 457 -14.42 -22.15 -4.96
CA ALA A 457 -15.35 -21.46 -5.88
C ALA A 457 -16.78 -21.29 -5.33
N ALA A 458 -16.96 -21.23 -4.01
CA ALA A 458 -18.28 -21.22 -3.39
C ALA A 458 -18.95 -19.83 -3.34
N ASN A 459 -18.18 -18.79 -3.04
CA ASN A 459 -18.70 -17.43 -2.84
C ASN A 459 -17.92 -16.40 -3.66
N ARG A 460 -16.60 -16.33 -3.43
CA ARG A 460 -15.72 -15.31 -4.03
C ARG A 460 -15.59 -15.44 -5.55
N THR A 461 -15.24 -16.63 -6.07
CA THR A 461 -15.15 -16.83 -7.52
C THR A 461 -16.49 -16.55 -8.24
N PRO A 462 -17.65 -17.07 -7.79
CA PRO A 462 -18.93 -16.71 -8.40
C PRO A 462 -19.23 -15.21 -8.34
N THR A 463 -18.86 -14.52 -7.25
CA THR A 463 -19.05 -13.07 -7.13
C THR A 463 -18.19 -12.32 -8.16
N SER A 464 -16.93 -12.69 -8.32
CA SER A 464 -16.03 -12.11 -9.34
C SER A 464 -16.49 -12.41 -10.77
N ALA A 465 -16.92 -13.65 -11.04
CA ALA A 465 -17.48 -14.05 -12.33
C ALA A 465 -18.77 -13.27 -12.65
N ALA A 466 -19.65 -13.08 -11.67
CA ALA A 466 -20.86 -12.27 -11.84
C ALA A 466 -20.53 -10.79 -12.09
N SER A 467 -19.53 -10.25 -11.39
CA SER A 467 -19.05 -8.88 -11.62
C SER A 467 -18.56 -8.70 -13.06
N TRP A 468 -17.84 -9.69 -13.58
CA TRP A 468 -17.38 -9.72 -14.97
C TRP A 468 -18.54 -9.78 -15.98
N MET A 469 -19.56 -10.61 -15.73
CA MET A 469 -20.76 -10.66 -16.59
C MET A 469 -21.55 -9.33 -16.60
N VAL A 470 -21.60 -8.63 -15.46
CA VAL A 470 -22.23 -7.30 -15.36
C VAL A 470 -21.42 -6.26 -16.14
N HIS A 471 -20.09 -6.27 -15.97
CA HIS A 471 -19.17 -5.37 -16.68
C HIS A 471 -19.27 -5.50 -18.21
N LEU A 472 -19.45 -6.72 -18.71
CA LEU A 472 -19.69 -6.99 -20.13
C LEU A 472 -21.09 -6.60 -20.62
N GLN A 473 -21.96 -6.12 -19.72
CA GLN A 473 -23.37 -5.81 -19.97
C GLN A 473 -24.15 -7.01 -20.54
N GLU A 474 -23.73 -8.24 -20.22
CA GLU A 474 -24.37 -9.47 -20.67
C GLU A 474 -25.60 -9.81 -19.83
N LEU A 475 -25.56 -9.50 -18.53
CA LEU A 475 -26.60 -9.81 -17.55
C LEU A 475 -26.68 -8.73 -16.47
N GLU A 476 -27.90 -8.49 -15.97
CA GLU A 476 -28.11 -7.74 -14.73
C GLU A 476 -27.52 -8.52 -13.54
N ALA A 477 -27.02 -7.83 -12.52
CA ALA A 477 -26.28 -8.35 -11.36
C ALA A 477 -26.96 -9.52 -10.68
N LYS A 478 -28.28 -9.47 -10.52
CA LYS A 478 -29.03 -10.59 -9.91
C LYS A 478 -28.96 -11.84 -10.77
N ASP A 479 -29.15 -11.71 -12.08
CA ASP A 479 -29.12 -12.82 -13.03
C ASP A 479 -27.68 -13.32 -13.24
N ALA A 480 -26.70 -12.41 -13.24
CA ALA A 480 -25.27 -12.71 -13.29
C ALA A 480 -24.83 -13.57 -12.08
N LEU A 481 -25.24 -13.20 -10.87
CA LEU A 481 -24.95 -13.97 -9.65
C LEU A 481 -25.53 -15.39 -9.73
N VAL A 482 -26.80 -15.52 -10.13
CA VAL A 482 -27.46 -16.83 -10.32
C VAL A 482 -26.71 -17.66 -11.36
N SER A 483 -26.46 -17.07 -12.53
CA SER A 483 -25.77 -17.71 -13.65
C SER A 483 -24.37 -18.21 -13.25
N ALA A 484 -23.54 -17.35 -12.66
CA ALA A 484 -22.19 -17.69 -12.25
C ALA A 484 -22.16 -18.84 -11.22
N GLY A 485 -23.05 -18.80 -10.24
CA GLY A 485 -23.06 -19.82 -9.19
C GLY A 485 -23.68 -21.15 -9.62
N GLU A 486 -24.66 -21.16 -10.53
CA GLU A 486 -25.18 -22.39 -11.14
C GLU A 486 -24.12 -23.04 -12.03
N GLN A 487 -23.42 -22.27 -12.85
CA GLN A 487 -22.40 -22.77 -13.78
C GLN A 487 -21.14 -23.28 -13.07
N LEU A 488 -20.70 -22.64 -11.98
CA LEU A 488 -19.60 -23.14 -11.15
C LEU A 488 -20.01 -24.31 -10.23
N GLY A 489 -21.29 -24.70 -10.22
CA GLY A 489 -21.79 -25.85 -9.46
C GLY A 489 -21.83 -25.63 -7.94
N THR A 490 -21.75 -24.38 -7.48
CA THR A 490 -21.61 -24.03 -6.06
C THR A 490 -22.83 -23.35 -5.44
N TRP A 491 -23.91 -23.22 -6.20
CA TRP A 491 -25.16 -22.53 -5.81
C TRP A 491 -25.93 -23.11 -4.60
N GLN A 492 -25.45 -24.16 -3.95
CA GLN A 492 -26.13 -24.72 -2.77
C GLN A 492 -26.32 -23.71 -1.62
N TYR A 493 -25.56 -22.62 -1.60
CA TYR A 493 -25.57 -21.63 -0.50
C TYR A 493 -26.15 -20.26 -0.88
N GLY A 494 -26.28 -19.95 -2.18
CA GLY A 494 -26.58 -18.60 -2.67
C GLY A 494 -25.47 -17.58 -2.32
N PRO A 495 -25.43 -16.40 -2.97
CA PRO A 495 -24.42 -15.39 -2.68
C PRO A 495 -24.69 -14.78 -1.31
N LYS A 496 -23.63 -14.46 -0.57
CA LYS A 496 -23.78 -13.72 0.70
C LYS A 496 -24.33 -12.33 0.39
N ALA A 497 -25.19 -11.81 1.29
CA ALA A 497 -25.89 -10.55 1.06
C ALA A 497 -24.96 -9.37 0.71
N PHE A 498 -23.82 -9.24 1.40
CA PHE A 498 -22.84 -8.18 1.15
C PHE A 498 -22.12 -8.33 -0.20
N GLN A 499 -21.89 -9.56 -0.65
CA GLN A 499 -21.31 -9.84 -1.98
C GLN A 499 -22.30 -9.48 -3.07
N ALA A 500 -23.57 -9.87 -2.89
CA ALA A 500 -24.63 -9.52 -3.82
C ALA A 500 -24.83 -8.00 -3.91
N ALA A 501 -24.81 -7.30 -2.76
CA ALA A 501 -24.88 -5.85 -2.71
C ALA A 501 -23.71 -5.18 -3.45
N ALA A 502 -22.50 -5.73 -3.33
CA ALA A 502 -21.33 -5.21 -4.03
C ALA A 502 -21.43 -5.38 -5.55
N VAL A 503 -21.93 -6.52 -6.06
CA VAL A 503 -22.15 -6.69 -7.51
C VAL A 503 -23.25 -5.76 -8.01
N MET A 504 -24.34 -5.58 -7.26
CA MET A 504 -25.41 -4.62 -7.62
C MET A 504 -24.93 -3.16 -7.63
N ALA A 505 -23.91 -2.83 -6.85
CA ALA A 505 -23.33 -1.49 -6.89
C ALA A 505 -22.64 -1.21 -8.23
N LEU A 506 -22.05 -2.21 -8.90
CA LEU A 506 -21.39 -2.03 -10.19
C LEU A 506 -22.38 -1.54 -11.27
N GLU A 507 -23.62 -2.03 -11.27
CA GLU A 507 -24.67 -1.57 -12.19
C GLU A 507 -25.05 -0.10 -11.99
N GLN A 508 -25.04 0.36 -10.74
CA GLN A 508 -25.52 1.69 -10.38
C GLN A 508 -24.48 2.79 -10.66
N HIS A 509 -23.23 2.40 -10.90
CA HIS A 509 -22.09 3.30 -11.07
C HIS A 509 -21.55 3.39 -12.51
N GLU A 510 -22.20 2.76 -13.49
CA GLU A 510 -21.89 3.02 -14.90
C GLU A 510 -22.31 4.45 -15.33
N LEU A 511 -21.29 5.23 -15.72
CA LEU A 511 -21.31 6.42 -16.58
C LEU A 511 -21.61 7.79 -15.95
N GLY A 512 -20.62 8.33 -15.21
CA GLY A 512 -20.29 9.75 -15.29
C GLY A 512 -19.15 9.95 -16.30
N GLU A 513 -19.38 10.69 -17.38
CA GLU A 513 -18.35 11.03 -18.37
C GLU A 513 -17.12 11.67 -17.69
N GLY A 514 -15.94 11.05 -17.82
CA GLY A 514 -14.67 11.78 -17.69
C GLY A 514 -13.61 11.26 -16.73
N GLY A 515 -13.76 10.07 -16.15
CA GLY A 515 -12.66 9.36 -15.50
C GLY A 515 -12.92 7.87 -15.58
N SER A 516 -11.90 7.05 -15.85
CA SER A 516 -11.92 5.71 -15.26
C SER A 516 -12.13 5.88 -13.76
N ILE A 517 -12.70 4.86 -13.11
CA ILE A 517 -12.96 4.89 -11.67
C ILE A 517 -11.78 5.47 -10.91
#